data_AF-A0A2G6KTE4-F1
#
_entry.id   AF-A0A2G6KTE4-F1
#
_cell.length_a   1.000
_cell.length_b   1.000
_cell.length_c   1.000
_cell.angle_alpha   90.00
_cell.angle_beta   90.00
_cell.angle_gamma   90.00
#
_symmetry.space_group_name_H-M   'P 1'
#
loop_
_entity.id
_entity.type
_entity.pdbx_description
1 polymer ?
#
loop_
_entity_poly.entity_id
_entity_poly.type
_entity_poly.pdbx_seq_one_letter_code
_entity_poly.pdbx_strand_id
1 'polypeptide(L)' 'EDELQRMWILRKLLHGMEDMPAIEFLLDKLKDTKTNHEFFMSMRRK' A
#
# COMPACT_ATOMS: atom_id res chain seq x y z
N GLU A 1 -7.74 -15.07 3.30
CA GLU A 1 -8.52 -14.24 2.34
C GLU A 1 -8.19 -12.76 2.45
N ASP A 2 -8.03 -12.23 3.67
CA ASP A 2 -7.71 -10.82 3.93
C ASP A 2 -6.47 -10.26 3.19
N GLU A 3 -5.37 -11.01 3.09
CA GLU A 3 -4.16 -10.51 2.42
C GLU A 3 -4.35 -10.32 0.91
N LEU A 4 -5.08 -11.23 0.27
CA LEU A 4 -5.37 -11.12 -1.16
C LEU A 4 -6.28 -9.92 -1.45
N GLN A 5 -7.26 -9.68 -0.58
CA GLN A 5 -8.12 -8.50 -0.66
C GLN A 5 -7.34 -7.20 -0.43
N ARG A 6 -6.41 -7.18 0.53
CA ARG A 6 -5.52 -6.04 0.80
C ARG A 6 -4.60 -5.73 -0.40
N MET A 7 -4.02 -6.77 -1.02
CA MET A 7 -3.23 -6.64 -2.25
C MET A 7 -4.06 -6.06 -3.41
N TRP A 8 -5.32 -6.50 -3.55
CA TRP A 8 -6.21 -5.98 -4.58
C TRP A 8 -6.55 -4.49 -4.40
N ILE A 9 -6.75 -4.05 -3.15
CA ILE A 9 -6.99 -2.62 -2.83
C ILE A 9 -5.74 -1.79 -3.15
N LEU A 10 -4.57 -2.25 -2.72
CA LEU A 10 -3.30 -1.57 -3.04
C LEU A 10 -3.09 -1.44 -4.54
N ARG A 11 -3.34 -2.51 -5.30
CA ARG A 11 -3.21 -2.49 -6.77
C ARG A 11 -4.15 -1.49 -7.42
N LYS A 12 -5.41 -1.41 -6.98
CA LYS A 12 -6.39 -0.44 -7.49
C LYS A 12 -5.97 1.00 -7.18
N LEU A 13 -5.42 1.24 -5.98
CA LEU A 13 -4.91 2.56 -5.59
C LEU A 13 -3.76 3.00 -6.51
N LEU A 14 -2.78 2.12 -6.69
CA LEU A 14 -1.59 2.42 -7.50
C LEU A 14 -1.92 2.57 -9.00
N HIS A 15 -2.91 1.85 -9.51
CA HIS A 15 -3.35 1.97 -10.91
C HIS A 15 -3.96 3.36 -11.22
N GLY A 16 -4.42 4.11 -10.21
CA GLY A 16 -4.91 5.48 -10.39
C GLY A 16 -3.81 6.55 -10.39
N MET A 17 -2.56 6.17 -10.13
CA MET A 17 -1.41 7.06 -10.00
C MET A 17 -0.47 6.87 -11.19
N GLU A 18 0.30 7.91 -11.52
CA GLU A 18 1.40 7.76 -12.48
C GLU A 18 2.54 6.91 -11.88
N ASP A 19 3.28 6.20 -12.74
CA ASP A 19 4.26 5.18 -12.34
C ASP A 19 5.30 5.70 -11.33
N MET A 20 5.80 6.92 -11.53
CA MET A 20 6.84 7.51 -10.67
C MET A 20 6.30 7.89 -9.28
N PRO A 21 5.21 8.68 -9.14
CA PRO A 21 4.55 8.92 -7.86
C PRO A 21 4.08 7.65 -7.14
N ALA A 22 3.64 6.63 -7.88
CA ALA A 22 3.16 5.37 -7.30
C ALA A 22 4.28 4.62 -6.55
N ILE A 23 5.47 4.56 -7.16
CA ILE A 23 6.65 3.92 -6.55
C ILE A 23 7.13 4.72 -5.33
N GLU A 24 7.18 6.05 -5.43
CA GLU A 24 7.59 6.90 -4.31
C GLU A 24 6.62 6.77 -3.12
N PHE A 25 5.32 6.77 -3.37
CA PHE A 25 4.30 6.55 -2.35
C PHE A 25 4.45 5.19 -1.66
N LEU A 26 4.68 4.13 -2.44
CA LEU A 26 4.88 2.79 -1.90
C LEU A 26 6.13 2.74 -1.02
N LEU A 27 7.25 3.31 -1.49
CA LEU A 27 8.51 3.33 -0.76
C LEU A 27 8.42 4.14 0.55
N ASP A 28 7.74 5.27 0.54
CA ASP A 28 7.51 6.11 1.72
C ASP A 28 6.75 5.32 2.80
N LYS A 29 5.65 4.67 2.42
CA LYS A 29 4.82 3.90 3.35
C LYS A 29 5.47 2.60 3.84
N LEU A 30 6.31 1.97 3.02
CA LEU A 30 7.10 0.81 3.43
C LEU A 30 8.26 1.19 4.34
N LYS A 31 8.85 2.40 4.20
CA LYS A 31 9.89 2.88 5.13
C LYS A 31 9.35 3.15 6.54
N ASP A 32 8.10 3.60 6.63
CA ASP A 32 7.43 3.89 7.90
C ASP A 32 7.01 2.64 8.69
N THR A 33 7.08 1.45 8.08
CA THR A 33 6.59 0.20 8.67
C THR A 33 7.64 -0.89 8.64
N LYS A 34 7.74 -1.72 9.69
CA LYS A 34 8.72 -2.82 9.74
C LYS A 34 8.16 -4.10 9.14
N THR A 35 6.85 -4.25 9.11
CA THR A 35 6.19 -5.46 8.62
C THR A 35 5.07 -5.13 7.63
N ASN A 36 4.84 -6.04 6.67
CA ASN A 36 3.71 -5.92 5.73
C ASN A 36 2.36 -5.86 6.47
N HIS A 37 2.27 -6.48 7.66
CA HIS A 37 1.08 -6.40 8.49
C HIS A 37 0.82 -4.97 8.98
N GLU A 38 1.85 -4.29 9.48
CA GLU A 38 1.77 -2.88 9.90
C GLU A 38 1.43 -1.95 8.72
N PHE A 39 2.02 -2.18 7.55
CA PHE A 39 1.71 -1.44 6.31
C PHE A 39 0.22 -1.56 5.95
N PHE A 40 -0.32 -2.78 5.90
CA PHE A 40 -1.73 -2.95 5.57
C PHE A 40 -2.68 -2.47 6.68
N MET A 41 -2.22 -2.41 7.93
CA MET A 41 -2.99 -1.83 9.04
C MET A 41 -2.99 -0.29 9.00
N SER A 42 -1.91 0.34 8.55
CA SER A 42 -1.84 1.80 8.36
C SER A 42 -2.72 2.26 7.19
N MET A 43 -2.80 1.48 6.11
CA MET A 43 -3.72 1.72 4.99
C MET A 43 -5.22 1.64 5.35
N ARG A 44 -5.57 0.99 6.46
CA ARG A 44 -6.98 0.87 6.92
C ARG A 44 -7.47 2.07 7.74
N ARG A 45 -6.60 3.02 8.10
CA ARG A 45 -6.97 4.16 8.94
C ARG A 45 -7.37 5.37 8.07
N LYS A 46 -8.68 5.65 8.11
CA LYS A 46 -9.51 6.64 7.39
C LYS A 46 -10.02 6.21 6.02
#